data_AF-A0A948JDE9-F1
#
_entry.id   AF-A0A948JDE9-F1
#
_cell.length_a   1.000
_cell.length_b   1.000
_cell.length_c   1.000
_cell.angle_alpha   90.00
_cell.angle_beta   90.00
_cell.angle_gamma   90.00
#
_symmetry.space_group_name_H-M   'P 1'
#
loop_
_entity.id
_entity.type
_entity.pdbx_description
1 polymer ?
#
loop_
_entity_poly.entity_id
_entity_poly.type
_entity_poly.pdbx_seq_one_letter_code
_entity_poly.pdbx_strand_id
1 'polypeptide(L)'
;LGVIQSPCWNTKSTRPMYRIAVPCSHGNHSRVLESIPVIGKRKKALALGLKQGKEISGSDWHFSLPKSVSTYASSVASWRDQGKRMKRNQCLKLATQEKNNHLLKMWGNSDVIWDSVISVKQIGKHQTYDLSVEGVASFIVEGVVTHNSGAIEQVADVVGFIHRPEYYGTTYCEEYGDVTGKAFLFIDKDRNGPTGEVELYWNKNLACFEEYAP
;
A
#
# COMPACT_ATOMS: atom_id res chain seq x y z
N LEU A 1 -4.51 10.63 6.86
CA LEU A 1 -4.77 12.02 7.32
C LEU A 1 -6.09 12.47 6.72
N GLY A 2 -7.14 12.62 7.54
CA GLY A 2 -8.43 13.18 7.13
C GLY A 2 -9.26 12.35 6.14
N VAL A 3 -10.59 12.41 6.24
CA VAL A 3 -11.49 12.05 5.14
C VAL A 3 -12.20 13.33 4.70
N ILE A 4 -12.14 13.65 3.41
CA ILE A 4 -12.96 14.72 2.83
C ILE A 4 -14.34 14.14 2.58
N GLN A 5 -15.34 14.63 3.30
CA GLN A 5 -16.72 14.23 3.09
C GLN A 5 -17.30 14.95 1.88
N SER A 6 -18.34 14.34 1.29
CA SER A 6 -19.12 14.93 0.21
C SER A 6 -19.54 16.37 0.53
N PRO A 7 -19.57 17.25 -0.49
CA PRO A 7 -19.86 18.66 -0.28
C PRO A 7 -21.25 18.87 0.31
N CYS A 8 -21.36 19.78 1.27
CA CYS A 8 -22.63 20.26 1.79
C CYS A 8 -22.88 21.71 1.38
N TRP A 9 -24.16 22.07 1.27
CA TRP A 9 -24.61 23.39 0.86
C TRP A 9 -25.30 24.09 2.02
N ASN A 10 -25.03 25.39 2.17
CA ASN A 10 -25.74 26.28 3.08
C ASN A 10 -26.46 27.32 2.22
N THR A 11 -27.69 27.67 2.59
CA THR A 11 -28.53 28.67 1.90
C THR A 11 -27.88 30.04 1.75
N LYS A 12 -26.85 30.35 2.56
CA LYS A 12 -26.07 31.60 2.48
C LYS A 12 -24.73 31.46 1.73
N SER A 13 -24.35 30.26 1.28
CA SER A 13 -23.04 30.02 0.65
C SER A 13 -23.17 29.94 -0.87
N THR A 14 -22.32 30.68 -1.57
CA THR A 14 -22.19 30.61 -3.05
C THR A 14 -21.24 29.51 -3.51
N ARG A 15 -20.62 28.78 -2.58
CA ARG A 15 -19.66 27.69 -2.86
C ARG A 15 -19.95 26.45 -2.01
N PRO A 16 -19.63 25.25 -2.51
CA PRO A 16 -19.76 24.02 -1.73
C PRO A 16 -18.81 24.04 -0.53
N MET A 17 -19.30 23.61 0.63
CA MET A 17 -18.48 23.45 1.84
C MET A 17 -18.06 21.99 1.98
N TYR A 18 -16.77 21.74 2.15
CA TYR A 18 -16.23 20.41 2.38
C TYR A 18 -15.92 20.23 3.87
N ARG A 19 -16.30 19.08 4.43
CA ARG A 19 -15.95 18.73 5.81
C ARG A 19 -14.78 17.77 5.80
N ILE A 20 -13.69 18.16 6.46
CA ILE A 20 -12.55 17.28 6.71
C ILE A 20 -12.76 16.64 8.08
N ALA A 21 -12.96 15.33 8.11
CA ALA A 21 -13.06 14.57 9.35
C ALA A 21 -11.69 14.03 9.74
N VAL A 22 -11.18 14.40 10.92
CA VAL A 22 -9.94 13.84 11.47
C VAL A 22 -10.30 12.73 12.46
N PRO A 23 -9.80 11.49 12.29
CA PRO A 23 -10.04 10.40 13.22
C PRO A 23 -9.47 10.67 14.62
N CYS A 24 -10.23 10.37 15.67
CA CYS A 24 -9.82 10.55 17.08
C CYS A 24 -8.86 9.47 17.60
N SER A 25 -8.04 8.87 16.74
CA SER A 25 -7.16 7.76 17.10
C SER A 25 -5.69 8.15 16.97
N HIS A 26 -4.85 7.57 17.83
CA HIS A 26 -3.37 7.63 17.78
C HIS A 26 -2.83 9.08 17.75
N GLY A 27 -3.38 9.95 18.59
CA GLY A 27 -2.91 11.34 18.69
C GLY A 27 -3.05 12.19 17.42
N ASN A 28 -3.78 11.72 16.39
CA ASN A 28 -3.98 12.47 15.14
C ASN A 28 -4.55 13.88 15.36
N HIS A 29 -5.43 14.00 16.35
CA HIS A 29 -6.00 15.27 16.75
C HIS A 29 -4.97 16.23 17.36
N SER A 30 -4.06 15.72 18.19
CA SER A 30 -2.94 16.50 18.76
C SER A 30 -1.99 16.94 17.65
N ARG A 31 -1.63 16.04 16.73
CA ARG A 31 -0.83 16.36 15.54
C ARG A 31 -1.48 17.45 14.69
N VAL A 32 -2.80 17.39 14.48
CA VAL A 32 -3.53 18.43 13.76
C VAL A 32 -3.50 19.77 14.50
N LEU A 33 -3.60 19.78 15.84
CA LEU A 33 -3.50 21.00 16.63
C LEU A 33 -2.10 21.63 16.56
N GLU A 34 -1.06 20.80 16.53
CA GLU A 34 0.33 21.24 16.42
C GLU A 34 0.66 21.77 15.01
N SER A 35 0.16 21.09 13.97
CA SER A 35 0.47 21.40 12.58
C SER A 35 -0.42 22.48 11.96
N ILE A 36 -1.67 22.63 12.41
CA ILE A 36 -2.59 23.65 11.89
C ILE A 36 -2.54 24.87 12.81
N PRO A 37 -2.15 26.06 12.31
CA PRO A 37 -2.17 27.29 13.08
C PRO A 37 -3.62 27.77 13.28
N VAL A 38 -4.35 27.14 14.21
CA VAL A 38 -5.65 27.61 14.65
C VAL A 38 -5.41 28.76 15.63
N ILE A 39 -6.00 29.93 15.40
CA ILE A 39 -5.81 31.13 16.24
C ILE A 39 -7.11 31.44 17.02
N GLY A 40 -6.96 32.00 18.23
CA GLY A 40 -8.07 32.57 19.00
C GLY A 40 -9.01 31.55 19.64
N LYS A 41 -10.32 31.87 19.69
CA LYS A 41 -11.35 31.08 20.40
C LYS A 41 -11.43 29.63 19.90
N ARG A 42 -11.19 29.40 18.59
CA ARG A 42 -11.23 28.07 17.97
C ARG A 42 -10.08 27.17 18.45
N LYS A 43 -8.87 27.71 18.65
CA LYS A 43 -7.72 26.96 19.20
C LYS A 43 -8.03 26.48 20.62
N LYS A 44 -8.58 27.38 21.44
CA LYS A 44 -8.97 27.08 22.82
C LYS A 44 -10.06 26.01 22.88
N ALA A 45 -11.08 26.11 22.02
CA ALA A 45 -12.15 25.12 21.93
C ALA A 45 -11.63 23.75 21.47
N LEU A 46 -10.76 23.71 20.45
CA LEU A 46 -10.16 22.46 19.99
C LEU A 46 -9.28 21.83 21.07
N ALA A 47 -8.38 22.60 21.70
CA ALA A 47 -7.52 22.12 22.78
C ALA A 47 -8.31 21.62 24.00
N LEU A 48 -9.42 22.29 24.35
CA LEU A 48 -10.34 21.82 25.39
C LEU A 48 -11.02 20.50 24.98
N GLY A 49 -11.47 20.42 23.72
CA GLY A 49 -12.03 19.21 23.13
C GLY A 49 -11.05 18.03 23.11
N LEU A 50 -9.74 18.27 22.97
CA LEU A 50 -8.73 17.20 23.08
C LEU A 50 -8.53 16.70 24.51
N LYS A 51 -8.56 17.62 25.49
CA LYS A 51 -8.45 17.25 26.92
C LYS A 51 -9.68 16.49 27.41
N GLN A 52 -10.86 16.81 26.87
CA GLN A 52 -12.14 16.20 27.25
C GLN A 52 -12.52 15.01 26.36
N GLY A 53 -11.95 14.94 25.15
CA GLY A 53 -12.24 13.93 24.15
C GLY A 53 -11.70 12.57 24.59
N LYS A 54 -12.57 11.57 24.56
CA LYS A 54 -12.14 10.18 24.77
C LYS A 54 -11.41 9.73 23.52
N GLU A 55 -10.12 9.43 23.63
CA GLU A 55 -9.39 8.82 22.53
C GLU A 55 -10.09 7.50 22.18
N ILE A 56 -10.56 7.39 20.94
CA ILE A 56 -11.25 6.19 20.50
C ILE A 56 -10.15 5.18 20.19
N SER A 57 -10.02 4.20 21.07
CA SER A 57 -9.00 3.15 20.96
C SER A 57 -9.12 2.31 19.68
N GLY A 58 -10.25 2.37 18.98
CA GLY A 58 -10.45 1.68 17.71
C GLY A 58 -9.76 2.41 16.56
N SER A 59 -8.86 1.72 15.86
CA SER A 59 -8.53 2.10 14.49
C SER A 59 -9.79 1.95 13.63
N ASP A 60 -10.13 3.00 12.89
CA ASP A 60 -11.14 2.92 11.84
C ASP A 60 -10.69 1.89 10.78
N TRP A 61 -11.60 1.45 9.90
CA TRP A 61 -11.25 0.46 8.88
C TRP A 61 -10.05 0.90 8.03
N HIS A 62 -9.93 2.20 7.76
CA HIS A 62 -8.80 2.84 7.06
C HIS A 62 -7.44 2.65 7.74
N PHE A 63 -7.40 2.43 9.06
CA PHE A 63 -6.16 2.33 9.83
C PHE A 63 -5.94 0.94 10.43
N SER A 64 -6.70 -0.04 9.94
CA SER A 64 -6.51 -1.45 10.28
C SER A 64 -5.45 -2.05 9.37
N LEU A 65 -4.49 -2.74 9.97
CA LEU A 65 -3.35 -3.36 9.30
C LEU A 65 -3.79 -4.54 8.43
N PRO A 66 -3.03 -4.88 7.38
CA PRO A 66 -3.36 -5.98 6.48
C PRO A 66 -3.62 -7.30 7.20
N LYS A 67 -4.32 -8.19 6.49
CA LYS A 67 -4.55 -9.57 6.91
C LYS A 67 -3.24 -10.33 7.19
N SER A 68 -2.17 -10.05 6.46
CA SER A 68 -0.85 -10.66 6.68
C SER A 68 -0.31 -10.38 8.09
N VAL A 69 -0.58 -9.20 8.65
CA VAL A 69 -0.24 -8.88 10.04
C VAL A 69 -1.05 -9.72 11.02
N SER A 70 -2.34 -9.95 10.75
CA SER A 70 -3.18 -10.88 11.51
C SER A 70 -2.62 -12.30 11.49
N THR A 71 -2.21 -12.79 10.31
CA THR A 71 -1.65 -14.13 10.15
C THR A 71 -0.31 -14.26 10.88
N TYR A 72 0.60 -13.27 10.74
CA TYR A 72 1.85 -13.23 11.48
C TYR A 72 1.62 -13.20 12.99
N ALA A 73 0.73 -12.34 13.48
CA ALA A 73 0.44 -12.27 14.90
C ALA A 73 -0.14 -13.59 15.44
N SER A 74 -0.83 -14.39 14.61
CA SER A 74 -1.30 -15.73 15.02
C SER A 74 -0.17 -16.75 15.08
N SER A 75 0.89 -16.58 14.28
CA SER A 75 2.04 -17.49 14.29
C SER A 75 3.03 -17.19 15.41
N VAL A 76 3.14 -15.92 15.82
CA VAL A 76 4.10 -15.49 16.85
C VAL A 76 3.47 -15.08 18.18
N ALA A 77 2.14 -14.98 18.27
CA ALA A 77 1.42 -14.67 19.49
C ALA A 77 0.23 -15.62 19.69
N SER A 78 -0.25 -15.74 20.91
CA SER A 78 -1.48 -16.50 21.25
C SER A 78 -2.77 -15.82 20.78
N TRP A 79 -2.73 -15.15 19.62
CA TRP A 79 -3.85 -14.46 19.02
C TRP A 79 -4.50 -15.32 17.93
N ARG A 80 -5.83 -15.28 17.84
CA ARG A 80 -6.59 -16.05 16.85
C ARG A 80 -7.03 -15.16 15.71
N ASP A 81 -6.62 -15.50 14.49
CA ASP A 81 -7.11 -14.84 13.28
C ASP A 81 -8.61 -15.06 13.06
N GLN A 82 -9.35 -13.96 12.93
CA GLN A 82 -10.81 -13.95 12.76
C GLN A 82 -11.25 -13.59 11.34
N GLY A 83 -10.40 -13.70 10.33
CA GLY A 83 -10.80 -13.26 8.98
C GLY A 83 -10.65 -11.75 8.75
N LYS A 84 -10.19 -10.99 9.75
CA LYS A 84 -10.28 -9.51 9.76
C LYS A 84 -8.91 -8.85 9.77
N ARG A 85 -8.83 -7.64 9.20
CA ARG A 85 -7.68 -6.73 9.32
C ARG A 85 -7.39 -6.45 10.81
N MET A 86 -6.13 -6.50 11.22
CA MET A 86 -5.75 -6.29 12.62
C MET A 86 -5.82 -4.82 12.99
N LYS A 87 -6.49 -4.48 14.09
CA LYS A 87 -6.47 -3.10 14.59
C LYS A 87 -5.09 -2.75 15.15
N ARG A 88 -4.59 -1.53 14.89
CA ARG A 88 -3.27 -1.08 15.41
C ARG A 88 -3.15 -1.19 16.92
N ASN A 89 -4.20 -0.80 17.66
CA ASN A 89 -4.22 -0.92 19.12
C ASN A 89 -4.05 -2.38 19.60
N GLN A 90 -4.64 -3.34 18.86
CA GLN A 90 -4.50 -4.76 19.14
C GLN A 90 -3.06 -5.22 18.85
N CYS A 91 -2.48 -4.75 17.74
CA CYS A 91 -1.09 -5.01 17.39
C CYS A 91 -0.13 -4.53 18.50
N LEU A 92 -0.31 -3.30 19.01
CA LEU A 92 0.48 -2.74 20.10
C LEU A 92 0.31 -3.51 21.42
N LYS A 93 -0.92 -3.91 21.75
CA LYS A 93 -1.20 -4.74 22.94
C LYS A 93 -0.47 -6.07 22.87
N LEU A 94 -0.56 -6.76 21.74
CA LEU A 94 0.14 -8.03 21.50
C LEU A 94 1.66 -7.85 21.54
N ALA A 95 2.16 -6.74 20.99
CA ALA A 95 3.59 -6.46 21.01
C ALA A 95 4.17 -6.38 22.44
N THR A 96 3.41 -5.81 23.39
CA THR A 96 3.81 -5.75 24.80
C THR A 96 3.74 -7.13 25.48
N GLN A 97 2.75 -7.95 25.12
CA GLN A 97 2.57 -9.30 25.69
C GLN A 97 3.65 -10.28 25.21
N GLU A 98 4.00 -10.25 23.92
CA GLU A 98 5.01 -11.12 23.31
C GLU A 98 6.43 -10.54 23.46
N LYS A 99 6.89 -10.39 24.71
CA LYS A 99 8.27 -10.00 25.04
C LYS A 99 8.78 -8.79 24.23
N ASN A 100 7.95 -7.78 24.00
CA ASN A 100 8.31 -6.58 23.23
C ASN A 100 8.68 -6.86 21.76
N ASN A 101 7.92 -7.70 21.05
CA ASN A 101 8.13 -7.95 19.63
C ASN A 101 8.20 -6.65 18.82
N HIS A 102 9.38 -6.37 18.25
CA HIS A 102 9.66 -5.13 17.53
C HIS A 102 8.81 -4.98 16.26
N LEU A 103 8.52 -6.07 15.54
CA LEU A 103 7.74 -6.03 14.30
C LEU A 103 6.28 -5.66 14.57
N LEU A 104 5.67 -6.21 15.62
CA LEU A 104 4.32 -5.81 16.05
C LEU A 104 4.29 -4.35 16.53
N LYS A 105 5.33 -3.88 17.23
CA LYS A 105 5.45 -2.45 17.59
C LYS A 105 5.58 -1.57 16.36
N MET A 106 6.39 -1.98 15.38
CA MET A 106 6.60 -1.27 14.14
C MET A 106 5.28 -1.13 13.38
N TRP A 107 4.54 -2.22 13.17
CA TRP A 107 3.26 -2.16 12.48
C TRP A 107 2.19 -1.39 13.27
N GLY A 108 2.17 -1.53 14.59
CA GLY A 108 1.26 -0.78 15.45
C GLY A 108 1.47 0.74 15.43
N ASN A 109 2.71 1.20 15.25
CA ASN A 109 3.08 2.62 15.26
C ASN A 109 3.33 3.23 13.87
N SER A 110 3.50 2.43 12.82
CA SER A 110 3.81 2.93 11.48
C SER A 110 2.71 3.86 10.97
N ASP A 111 3.06 5.08 10.58
CA ASP A 111 2.13 6.00 9.91
C ASP A 111 1.86 5.58 8.45
N VAL A 112 2.78 4.82 7.85
CA VAL A 112 2.59 4.16 6.55
C VAL A 112 1.81 2.87 6.76
N ILE A 113 0.74 2.70 5.99
CA ILE A 113 -0.03 1.46 5.93
C ILE A 113 0.22 0.77 4.60
N TRP A 114 0.21 -0.56 4.65
CA TRP A 114 0.09 -1.39 3.48
C TRP A 114 -1.39 -1.55 3.18
N ASP A 115 -1.80 -1.27 1.95
CA ASP A 115 -3.13 -1.61 1.47
C ASP A 115 -3.02 -2.61 0.32
N SER A 116 -4.02 -3.48 0.20
CA SER A 116 -4.07 -4.48 -0.87
C SER A 116 -4.60 -3.85 -2.15
N VAL A 117 -3.93 -4.05 -3.28
CA VAL A 117 -4.47 -3.71 -4.59
C VAL A 117 -5.68 -4.60 -4.88
N ILE A 118 -6.86 -4.00 -5.04
CA ILE A 118 -8.11 -4.73 -5.30
C ILE A 118 -8.29 -5.02 -6.80
N SER A 119 -7.87 -4.08 -7.65
CA SER A 119 -7.97 -4.22 -9.10
C SER A 119 -6.95 -3.32 -9.79
N VAL A 120 -6.44 -3.77 -10.93
CA VAL A 120 -5.68 -2.94 -11.88
C VAL A 120 -6.49 -2.91 -13.18
N LYS A 121 -6.74 -1.71 -13.70
CA LYS A 121 -7.52 -1.51 -14.92
C LYS A 121 -6.73 -0.63 -15.89
N GLN A 122 -6.62 -1.06 -17.14
CA GLN A 122 -6.04 -0.24 -18.19
C GLN A 122 -7.04 0.86 -18.57
N ILE A 123 -6.59 2.11 -18.58
CA ILE A 123 -7.44 3.28 -18.88
C ILE A 123 -7.06 3.98 -20.19
N GLY A 124 -6.18 3.38 -20.99
CA GLY A 124 -5.64 3.97 -22.21
C GLY A 124 -4.38 4.81 -21.98
N LYS A 125 -3.97 5.57 -23.01
CA LYS A 125 -2.81 6.47 -22.94
C LYS A 125 -3.25 7.82 -22.36
N HIS A 126 -2.54 8.27 -21.33
CA HIS A 126 -2.76 9.56 -20.68
C HIS A 126 -1.43 10.30 -20.53
N GLN A 127 -1.48 11.62 -20.53
CA GLN A 127 -0.32 12.42 -20.14
C GLN A 127 0.00 12.15 -18.67
N THR A 128 1.23 11.76 -18.37
CA THR A 128 1.72 11.56 -17.02
C THR A 128 2.75 12.63 -16.65
N TYR A 129 2.96 12.80 -15.35
CA TYR A 129 3.98 13.67 -14.78
C TYR A 129 4.73 12.87 -13.73
N ASP A 130 6.02 13.12 -13.61
CA ASP A 130 6.88 12.52 -12.58
C ASP A 130 7.64 13.62 -11.84
N LEU A 131 8.08 13.31 -10.62
CA LEU A 131 8.93 14.17 -9.81
C LEU A 131 10.28 13.49 -9.61
N SER A 132 11.37 14.22 -9.86
CA SER A 132 12.70 13.77 -9.47
C SER A 132 13.01 14.24 -8.06
N VAL A 133 12.86 13.33 -7.09
CA VAL A 133 13.22 13.59 -5.69
C VAL A 133 14.64 13.10 -5.40
N GLU A 134 15.50 13.99 -4.91
CA GLU A 134 16.87 13.65 -4.48
C GLU A 134 16.86 12.77 -3.21
N GLY A 135 17.84 11.87 -3.10
CA GLY A 135 17.95 10.93 -1.99
C GLY A 135 17.05 9.72 -2.16
N VAL A 136 15.88 9.70 -1.52
CA VAL A 136 15.02 8.51 -1.44
C VAL A 136 14.23 8.18 -2.72
N ALA A 137 14.27 9.06 -3.72
CA ALA A 137 13.59 8.89 -5.01
C ALA A 137 12.12 8.47 -4.88
N SER A 138 11.42 8.96 -3.84
CA SER A 138 10.03 8.62 -3.55
C SER A 138 9.26 9.85 -3.07
N PHE A 139 7.98 9.91 -3.41
CA PHE A 139 7.07 11.00 -3.01
C PHE A 139 5.64 10.47 -2.76
N ILE A 140 4.79 11.31 -2.15
CA ILE A 140 3.39 10.96 -1.88
C ILE A 140 2.50 11.66 -2.91
N VAL A 141 1.63 10.89 -3.58
CA VAL A 141 0.61 11.39 -4.50
C VAL A 141 -0.73 10.74 -4.18
N GLU A 142 -1.78 11.55 -4.02
CA GLU A 142 -3.14 11.08 -3.66
C GLU A 142 -3.21 10.11 -2.47
N GLY A 143 -2.28 10.22 -1.52
CA GLY A 143 -2.21 9.34 -0.34
C GLY A 143 -1.49 8.00 -0.56
N VAL A 144 -0.91 7.79 -1.73
CA VAL A 144 -0.06 6.64 -2.07
C VAL A 144 1.40 7.08 -2.12
N VAL A 145 2.30 6.27 -1.57
CA VAL A 145 3.75 6.48 -1.74
C VAL A 145 4.14 5.90 -3.10
N THR A 146 4.70 6.74 -3.96
CA THR A 146 5.24 6.35 -5.27
C THR A 146 6.76 6.54 -5.29
N HIS A 147 7.44 5.70 -6.05
CA HIS A 147 8.86 5.86 -6.37
C HIS A 147 8.99 6.59 -7.72
N ASN A 148 10.09 7.32 -7.95
CA ASN A 148 10.38 7.94 -9.24
C ASN A 148 10.30 6.86 -10.33
N SER A 149 9.55 7.16 -11.38
CA SER A 149 9.20 6.18 -12.42
C SER A 149 10.34 5.93 -13.42
N GLY A 150 11.34 6.81 -13.49
CA GLY A 150 12.34 6.75 -14.56
C GLY A 150 13.73 6.23 -14.19
N ALA A 151 14.17 6.27 -12.93
CA ALA A 151 15.61 6.10 -12.66
C ALA A 151 16.12 4.69 -13.01
N ILE A 152 15.45 3.64 -12.53
CA ILE A 152 15.93 2.25 -12.66
C ILE A 152 15.81 1.77 -14.11
N GLU A 153 14.69 2.06 -14.77
CA GLU A 153 14.48 1.71 -16.18
C GLU A 153 15.46 2.45 -17.09
N GLN A 154 15.70 3.75 -16.87
CA GLN A 154 16.60 4.54 -17.70
C GLN A 154 18.08 4.19 -17.49
N VAL A 155 18.49 3.69 -16.31
CA VAL A 155 19.87 3.23 -16.08
C VAL A 155 20.10 1.76 -16.44
N ALA A 156 19.07 0.92 -16.47
CA ALA A 156 19.22 -0.49 -16.86
C ALA A 156 19.71 -0.63 -18.31
N ASP A 157 20.68 -1.53 -18.53
CA ASP A 157 21.10 -1.93 -19.86
C ASP A 157 20.11 -2.92 -20.48
N VAL A 158 19.61 -3.84 -19.66
CA VAL A 158 18.60 -4.83 -20.04
C VAL A 158 17.46 -4.82 -19.02
N VAL A 159 16.20 -4.86 -19.49
CA VAL A 159 14.99 -5.02 -18.67
C VAL A 159 14.26 -6.26 -19.17
N GLY A 160 14.07 -7.21 -18.27
CA GLY A 160 13.36 -8.46 -18.54
C GLY A 160 12.21 -8.67 -17.56
N PHE A 161 11.07 -9.16 -18.07
CA PHE A 161 9.93 -9.58 -17.27
C PHE A 161 9.77 -11.10 -17.35
N ILE A 162 9.59 -11.74 -16.19
CA ILE A 162 9.28 -13.17 -16.12
C ILE A 162 7.79 -13.32 -15.85
N HIS A 163 7.09 -14.04 -16.74
CA HIS A 163 5.69 -14.40 -16.57
C HIS A 163 5.51 -15.91 -16.48
N ARG A 164 4.73 -16.35 -15.50
CA ARG A 164 4.38 -17.76 -15.29
C ARG A 164 2.86 -17.87 -15.24
N PRO A 165 2.18 -18.17 -16.36
CA PRO A 165 0.70 -18.21 -16.40
C PRO A 165 0.12 -19.13 -15.33
N GLU A 166 0.76 -20.30 -15.14
CA GLU A 166 0.30 -21.30 -14.19
C GLU A 166 0.36 -20.81 -12.72
N TYR A 167 1.28 -19.90 -12.39
CA TYR A 167 1.33 -19.27 -11.06
C TYR A 167 0.05 -18.46 -10.77
N TYR A 168 -0.60 -17.94 -11.80
CA TYR A 168 -1.84 -17.18 -11.73
C TYR A 168 -3.09 -18.04 -12.00
N GLY A 169 -2.94 -19.37 -12.13
CA GLY A 169 -4.04 -20.29 -12.38
C GLY A 169 -4.47 -20.40 -13.84
N THR A 170 -3.65 -19.90 -14.78
CA THR A 170 -3.89 -20.03 -16.22
C THR A 170 -3.09 -21.20 -16.78
N THR A 171 -3.77 -22.23 -17.28
CA THR A 171 -3.14 -23.41 -17.91
C THR A 171 -3.30 -23.43 -19.43
N TYR A 172 -4.15 -22.56 -19.97
CA TYR A 172 -4.34 -22.41 -21.42
C TYR A 172 -4.45 -20.93 -21.76
N CYS A 173 -3.83 -20.51 -22.86
CA CYS A 173 -4.11 -19.23 -23.49
C CYS A 173 -4.25 -19.39 -25.01
N GLU A 174 -5.00 -18.50 -25.65
CA GLU A 174 -5.26 -18.58 -27.09
C GLU A 174 -4.00 -18.37 -27.94
N GLU A 175 -3.05 -17.58 -27.44
CA GLU A 175 -1.83 -17.22 -28.15
C GLU A 175 -0.75 -18.32 -28.10
N TYR A 176 -0.59 -18.98 -26.96
CA TYR A 176 0.49 -19.95 -26.71
C TYR A 176 -0.02 -21.39 -26.49
N GLY A 177 -1.33 -21.62 -26.52
CA GLY A 177 -1.95 -22.93 -26.31
C GLY A 177 -1.87 -23.40 -24.86
N ASP A 178 -1.46 -24.66 -24.65
CA ASP A 178 -1.20 -25.20 -23.32
C ASP A 178 0.06 -24.56 -22.73
N VAL A 179 -0.10 -23.89 -21.59
CA VAL A 179 0.96 -23.17 -20.87
C VAL A 179 1.34 -23.84 -19.55
N THR A 180 0.91 -25.09 -19.35
CA THR A 180 1.25 -25.87 -18.17
C THR A 180 2.76 -26.06 -18.05
N GLY A 181 3.35 -25.65 -16.93
CA GLY A 181 4.79 -25.71 -16.72
C GLY A 181 5.62 -24.72 -17.55
N LYS A 182 5.00 -23.86 -18.36
CA LYS A 182 5.71 -22.85 -19.15
C LYS A 182 6.00 -21.58 -18.35
N ALA A 183 7.12 -20.95 -18.67
CA ALA A 183 7.49 -19.61 -18.24
C ALA A 183 7.98 -18.81 -19.43
N PHE A 184 7.64 -17.52 -19.46
CA PHE A 184 8.02 -16.61 -20.54
C PHE A 184 8.94 -15.53 -19.98
N LEU A 185 10.09 -15.34 -20.62
CA LEU A 185 11.00 -14.23 -20.36
C LEU A 185 10.86 -13.22 -21.50
N PHE A 186 10.30 -12.06 -21.18
CA PHE A 186 10.15 -10.94 -22.11
C PHE A 186 11.29 -9.95 -21.90
N ILE A 187 12.17 -9.83 -22.89
CA ILE A 187 13.22 -8.82 -22.91
C ILE A 187 12.60 -7.57 -23.54
N ASP A 188 12.19 -6.63 -22.70
CA ASP A 188 11.49 -5.40 -23.12
C ASP A 188 12.47 -4.23 -23.38
N LYS A 189 13.67 -4.31 -22.80
CA LYS A 189 14.76 -3.39 -23.10
C LYS A 189 16.06 -4.16 -23.21
N ASP A 190 16.83 -3.87 -24.25
CA ASP A 190 18.27 -4.19 -24.35
C ASP A 190 18.93 -3.04 -25.12
N ARG A 191 19.92 -2.37 -24.51
CA ARG A 191 20.64 -1.25 -25.17
C ARG A 191 21.55 -1.70 -26.31
N ASN A 192 22.06 -2.93 -26.23
CA ASN A 192 23.11 -3.43 -27.10
C ASN A 192 22.65 -4.65 -27.93
N GLY A 193 21.38 -5.02 -27.82
CA GLY A 193 20.83 -6.23 -28.41
C GLY A 193 19.34 -6.12 -28.74
N PRO A 194 18.77 -7.18 -29.32
CA PRO A 194 17.37 -7.22 -29.66
C PRO A 194 16.49 -7.49 -28.42
N THR A 195 15.32 -6.88 -28.42
CA THR A 195 14.20 -7.26 -27.54
C THR A 195 13.50 -8.51 -28.08
N GLY A 196 12.77 -9.23 -27.25
CA GLY A 196 12.05 -10.41 -27.68
C GLY A 196 11.49 -11.25 -26.55
N GLU A 197 11.01 -12.43 -26.91
CA GLU A 197 10.41 -13.38 -25.98
C GLU A 197 11.19 -14.70 -26.03
N VAL A 198 11.45 -15.27 -24.85
CA VAL A 198 12.06 -16.59 -24.70
C VAL A 198 11.12 -17.47 -23.89
N GLU A 199 10.72 -18.58 -24.48
CA GLU A 199 9.95 -19.63 -23.82
C GLU A 199 10.88 -20.55 -23.03
N LEU A 200 10.53 -20.79 -21.77
CA LEU A 200 11.28 -21.61 -20.82
C LEU A 200 10.34 -22.63 -20.17
N TYR A 201 10.91 -23.73 -19.69
CA TYR A 201 10.21 -24.66 -18.80
C TYR A 201 10.48 -24.31 -17.34
N TRP A 202 9.45 -24.32 -16.49
CA TRP A 202 9.57 -24.09 -15.04
C TRP A 202 9.45 -25.40 -14.27
N ASN A 203 10.57 -25.86 -13.71
CA ASN A 203 10.59 -27.01 -12.82
C ASN A 203 10.23 -26.59 -11.38
N LYS A 204 8.98 -26.85 -10.98
CA LYS A 204 8.45 -26.48 -9.66
C LYS A 204 9.16 -27.15 -8.49
N ASN A 205 9.68 -28.37 -8.70
CA ASN A 205 10.29 -29.16 -7.62
C ASN A 205 11.68 -28.63 -7.26
N LEU A 206 12.40 -28.08 -8.26
CA LEU A 206 13.76 -27.56 -8.11
C LEU A 206 13.81 -26.03 -8.07
N ALA A 207 12.69 -25.35 -8.32
CA ALA A 207 12.59 -23.91 -8.44
C ALA A 207 13.59 -23.33 -9.47
N CYS A 208 13.75 -24.02 -10.61
CA CYS A 208 14.66 -23.63 -11.68
C CYS A 208 13.96 -23.54 -13.04
N PHE A 209 14.53 -22.71 -13.92
CA PHE A 209 14.17 -22.64 -15.33
C PHE A 209 15.06 -23.60 -16.12
N GLU A 210 14.45 -24.34 -17.02
CA GLU A 210 15.11 -25.25 -17.95
C GLU A 210 14.84 -24.78 -19.38
N GLU A 211 15.76 -25.09 -20.28
CA GLU A 211 15.56 -24.85 -21.71
C GLU A 211 14.33 -25.65 -22.16
N TYR A 212 13.40 -24.99 -22.85
CA TYR A 212 12.22 -25.66 -23.34
C TYR A 212 12.66 -26.62 -24.45
N ALA A 213 12.71 -27.92 -24.14
CA ALA A 213 12.99 -28.95 -25.12
C ALA A 213 11.74 -29.14 -25.99
N PRO A 214 11.81 -28.93 -27.32
CA PRO A 214 10.67 -29.02 -28.23
C PRO A 214 10.06 -30.42 -28.32
#